data_AF-A0A7X6WXN2-F1
#
_entry.id   AF-A0A7X6WXN2-F1
#
_cell.length_a   1.000
_cell.length_b   1.000
_cell.length_c   1.000
_cell.angle_alpha   90.00
_cell.angle_beta   90.00
_cell.angle_gamma   90.00
#
_symmetry.space_group_name_H-M   'P 1'
#
loop_
_entity.id
_entity.type
_entity.pdbx_description
1 polymer ?
#
loop_
_entity_poly.entity_id
_entity_poly.type
_entity_poly.pdbx_seq_one_letter_code
_entity_poly.pdbx_strand_id
1 'polypeptide(L)'
;MILYEYPCNERIRSLLRVEHLFDRLFFFAEGEDVRHHQVTMATLFDLLDIFERTDLRGAIMQDLERQRGSLAALRQHPGVDENRLNAMLEEIQLVNGELANQGKVGQSLRDNEWLTSLRGRLAVPGGSSPVDMPSFFSWQLKSFEERRNDLRTWIEPFMSLYRGLALILRMLRDSGDVRDMMARDGAYQEMLSGKTYQLLRVWIDDSRRVF
;
A
#
# COMPACT_ATOMS: atom_id res chain seq x y z
N MET A 1 18.76 -1.13 -15.08
CA MET A 1 18.66 -1.95 -13.85
C MET A 1 17.21 -2.12 -13.44
N ILE A 2 16.81 -3.34 -13.09
CA ILE A 2 15.49 -3.75 -12.60
C ILE A 2 15.61 -4.09 -11.12
N LEU A 3 14.67 -3.65 -10.29
CA LEU A 3 14.57 -4.01 -8.87
C LEU A 3 13.54 -5.13 -8.70
N TYR A 4 13.96 -6.21 -8.03
CA TYR A 4 13.09 -7.27 -7.54
C TYR A 4 13.04 -7.23 -6.01
N GLU A 5 11.82 -7.28 -5.46
CA GLU A 5 11.60 -7.35 -4.02
C GLU A 5 10.97 -8.69 -3.64
N TYR A 6 11.53 -9.35 -2.63
CA TYR A 6 11.03 -10.62 -2.11
C TYR A 6 10.74 -10.52 -0.60
N PRO A 7 9.49 -10.72 -0.17
CA PRO A 7 9.15 -10.71 1.25
C PRO A 7 9.64 -11.98 1.94
N CYS A 8 10.43 -11.83 3.01
CA CYS A 8 10.94 -12.96 3.79
C CYS A 8 9.89 -13.57 4.75
N ASN A 9 8.72 -12.93 4.90
CA ASN A 9 7.61 -13.43 5.71
C ASN A 9 6.24 -12.92 5.21
N GLU A 10 5.16 -13.51 5.70
CA GLU A 10 3.78 -13.20 5.27
C GLU A 10 3.36 -11.76 5.62
N ARG A 11 3.90 -11.19 6.69
CA ARG A 11 3.61 -9.82 7.08
C ARG A 11 4.09 -8.85 6.01
N ILE A 12 5.37 -8.93 5.61
CA ILE A 12 5.92 -8.07 4.56
C ILE A 12 5.23 -8.34 3.21
N ARG A 13 4.90 -9.61 2.92
CA ARG A 13 4.13 -9.96 1.72
C ARG A 13 2.78 -9.24 1.67
N SER A 14 2.07 -9.20 2.79
CA SER A 14 0.78 -8.51 2.91
C SER A 14 0.93 -7.01 2.71
N LEU A 15 1.96 -6.38 3.30
CA LEU A 15 2.23 -4.95 3.12
C LEU A 15 2.55 -4.59 1.67
N LEU A 16 3.42 -5.36 1.00
CA LEU A 16 3.77 -5.13 -0.41
C LEU A 16 2.57 -5.32 -1.35
N ARG A 17 1.67 -6.28 -1.05
CA ARG A 17 0.43 -6.46 -1.82
C ARG A 17 -0.49 -5.25 -1.68
N VAL A 18 -0.63 -4.72 -0.46
CA VAL A 18 -1.47 -3.54 -0.22
C VAL A 18 -0.84 -2.28 -0.82
N GLU A 19 0.48 -2.14 -0.78
CA GLU A 19 1.21 -1.09 -1.51
C GLU A 19 0.90 -1.12 -3.01
N HIS A 20 0.99 -2.30 -3.63
CA HIS A 20 0.65 -2.47 -5.04
C HIS A 20 -0.79 -2.06 -5.36
N LEU A 21 -1.74 -2.39 -4.49
CA LEU A 21 -3.13 -1.97 -4.66
C LEU A 21 -3.31 -0.46 -4.52
N PHE A 22 -2.61 0.21 -3.59
CA PHE A 22 -2.65 1.66 -3.49
C PHE A 22 -2.04 2.36 -4.71
N ASP A 23 -0.89 1.89 -5.20
CA ASP A 23 -0.27 2.40 -6.43
C ASP A 23 -1.25 2.31 -7.61
N ARG A 24 -1.84 1.12 -7.80
CA ARG A 24 -2.87 0.88 -8.82
C ARG A 24 -4.08 1.80 -8.65
N LEU A 25 -4.59 1.94 -7.42
CA LEU A 25 -5.75 2.77 -7.10
C LEU A 25 -5.50 4.22 -7.52
N PHE A 26 -4.37 4.80 -7.10
CA PHE A 26 -4.04 6.19 -7.39
C PHE A 26 -3.79 6.43 -8.87
N PHE A 27 -3.06 5.51 -9.54
CA PHE A 27 -2.81 5.62 -10.97
C PHE A 27 -4.11 5.68 -11.79
N PHE A 28 -5.04 4.75 -11.54
CA PHE A 28 -6.29 4.69 -12.30
C PHE A 28 -7.32 5.74 -11.87
N ALA A 29 -7.29 6.22 -10.62
CA ALA A 29 -8.20 7.26 -10.14
C ALA A 29 -7.99 8.62 -10.83
N GLU A 30 -6.79 8.93 -11.30
CA GLU A 30 -6.49 10.19 -11.99
C GLU A 30 -6.78 10.13 -13.51
N GLY A 31 -7.07 8.95 -14.06
CA GLY A 31 -7.30 8.78 -15.49
C GLY A 31 -8.70 9.20 -15.93
N GLU A 32 -8.82 9.97 -17.02
CA GLU A 32 -10.12 10.49 -17.47
C GLU A 32 -11.11 9.44 -17.99
N ASP A 33 -10.58 8.35 -18.55
CA ASP A 33 -11.36 7.30 -19.17
C ASP A 33 -12.16 6.48 -18.16
N VAL A 34 -13.44 6.25 -18.43
CA VAL A 34 -14.36 5.48 -17.57
C VAL A 34 -13.88 4.07 -17.27
N ARG A 35 -13.06 3.47 -18.15
CA ARG A 35 -12.45 2.15 -17.96
C ARG A 35 -11.41 2.18 -16.85
N HIS A 36 -10.68 3.29 -16.67
CA HIS A 36 -9.77 3.47 -15.54
C HIS A 36 -10.57 3.50 -14.23
N HIS A 37 -11.67 4.25 -14.19
CA HIS A 37 -12.51 4.33 -13.01
C HIS A 37 -13.12 2.98 -12.60
N GLN A 38 -13.45 2.10 -13.56
CA GLN A 38 -13.86 0.73 -13.24
C GLN A 38 -12.73 -0.04 -12.52
N VAL A 39 -11.48 0.11 -12.97
CA VAL A 39 -10.33 -0.48 -12.29
C VAL A 39 -10.13 0.13 -10.91
N THR A 40 -10.31 1.44 -10.76
CA THR A 40 -10.28 2.13 -9.45
C THR A 40 -11.31 1.54 -8.50
N MET A 41 -12.56 1.37 -8.93
CA MET A 41 -13.62 0.79 -8.10
C MET A 41 -13.31 -0.64 -7.67
N ALA A 42 -12.85 -1.50 -8.59
CA ALA A 42 -12.46 -2.86 -8.25
C ALA A 42 -11.31 -2.88 -7.24
N THR A 43 -10.27 -2.07 -7.46
CA THR A 43 -9.09 -1.97 -6.59
C THR A 43 -9.46 -1.42 -5.19
N LEU A 44 -10.38 -0.45 -5.13
CA LEU A 44 -10.91 0.09 -3.88
C LEU A 44 -11.67 -0.98 -3.08
N PHE A 45 -12.45 -1.82 -3.75
CA PHE A 45 -13.15 -2.94 -3.11
C PHE A 45 -12.19 -4.03 -2.64
N ASP A 46 -11.13 -4.35 -3.39
CA ASP A 46 -10.08 -5.25 -2.93
C ASP A 46 -9.40 -4.75 -1.65
N LEU A 47 -9.10 -3.44 -1.57
CA LEU A 47 -8.58 -2.81 -0.35
C LEU A 47 -9.57 -2.92 0.80
N LEU A 48 -10.85 -2.61 0.56
CA LEU A 48 -11.91 -2.73 1.56
C LEU A 48 -12.00 -4.16 2.11
N ASP A 49 -11.97 -5.17 1.25
CA ASP A 49 -11.94 -6.60 1.61
C ASP A 49 -10.76 -6.94 2.53
N ILE A 50 -9.56 -6.45 2.22
CA ILE A 50 -8.35 -6.71 3.01
C ILE A 50 -8.48 -6.11 4.42
N PHE A 51 -8.90 -4.85 4.51
CA PHE A 51 -9.04 -4.16 5.80
C PHE A 51 -10.25 -4.66 6.62
N GLU A 52 -11.21 -5.35 6.01
CA GLU A 52 -12.32 -6.00 6.72
C GLU A 52 -11.93 -7.36 7.31
N ARG A 53 -11.10 -8.14 6.59
CA ARG A 53 -10.71 -9.50 7.01
C ARG A 53 -9.54 -9.53 7.98
N THR A 54 -8.76 -8.46 8.04
CA THR A 54 -7.52 -8.39 8.82
C THR A 54 -7.49 -7.13 9.67
N ASP A 55 -6.95 -7.22 10.90
CA ASP A 55 -6.64 -6.02 11.69
C ASP A 55 -5.32 -5.38 11.23
N LEU A 56 -5.25 -5.05 9.93
CA LEU A 56 -4.06 -4.46 9.34
C LEU A 56 -3.80 -3.06 9.91
N ARG A 57 -4.84 -2.33 10.30
CA ARG A 57 -4.70 -1.03 10.98
C ARG A 57 -3.96 -1.18 12.31
N GLY A 58 -4.41 -2.09 13.18
CA GLY A 58 -3.73 -2.36 14.45
C GLY A 58 -2.29 -2.81 14.24
N ALA A 59 -2.06 -3.67 13.24
CA ALA A 59 -0.72 -4.13 12.88
C ALA A 59 0.19 -2.98 12.39
N ILE A 60 -0.31 -2.02 11.61
CA ILE A 60 0.42 -0.84 11.15
C ILE A 60 0.77 0.06 12.34
N MET A 61 -0.20 0.36 13.21
CA MET A 61 0.02 1.20 14.40
C MET A 61 1.08 0.61 15.33
N GLN A 62 1.02 -0.70 15.58
CA GLN A 62 2.02 -1.40 16.39
C GLN A 62 3.42 -1.34 15.78
N ASP A 63 3.54 -1.46 14.46
CA ASP A 63 4.82 -1.36 13.77
C ASP A 63 5.39 0.06 13.83
N LEU A 64 4.56 1.07 13.59
CA LEU A 64 4.96 2.47 13.70
C LEU A 64 5.46 2.78 15.12
N GLU A 65 4.77 2.29 16.15
CA GLU A 65 5.20 2.48 17.53
C GLU A 65 6.51 1.75 17.86
N ARG A 66 6.69 0.51 17.35
CA ARG A 66 7.96 -0.21 17.48
C ARG A 66 9.11 0.56 16.83
N GLN A 67 8.90 1.05 15.60
CA GLN A 67 9.90 1.82 14.87
C GLN A 67 10.22 3.15 15.58
N ARG A 68 9.20 3.82 16.11
CA ARG A 68 9.38 5.04 16.93
C ARG A 68 10.29 4.79 18.13
N GLY A 69 10.08 3.68 18.84
CA GLY A 69 10.92 3.28 19.98
C GLY A 69 12.37 3.02 19.57
N SER A 70 12.59 2.27 18.48
CA SER A 70 13.92 2.00 17.94
C SER A 70 14.65 3.26 17.49
N LEU A 71 13.97 4.16 16.78
CA LEU A 71 14.53 5.43 16.32
C LEU A 71 14.84 6.38 17.49
N ALA A 72 13.96 6.47 18.49
CA ALA A 72 14.17 7.33 19.65
C ALA A 72 15.45 6.95 20.44
N ALA A 73 15.81 5.67 20.46
CA ALA A 73 17.05 5.20 21.09
C ALA A 73 18.32 5.70 20.38
N LEU A 74 18.23 6.09 19.11
CA LEU A 74 19.37 6.61 18.32
C LEU A 74 19.69 8.07 18.62
N ARG A 75 18.85 8.81 19.36
CA ARG A 75 19.03 10.25 19.63
C ARG A 75 20.37 10.59 20.28
N GLN A 76 20.96 9.69 21.05
CA GLN A 76 22.25 9.90 21.73
C GLN A 76 23.42 9.24 20.99
N HIS A 77 23.20 8.65 19.82
CA HIS A 77 24.23 7.91 19.11
C HIS A 77 25.13 8.86 18.29
N PRO A 78 26.46 8.79 18.45
CA PRO A 78 27.38 9.57 17.62
C PRO A 78 27.15 9.30 16.13
N GLY A 79 27.13 10.36 15.31
CA GLY A 79 26.96 10.27 13.86
C GLY A 79 25.51 10.28 13.35
N VAL A 80 24.52 10.39 14.24
CA VAL A 80 23.11 10.54 13.84
C VAL A 80 22.79 11.99 13.49
N ASP A 81 22.12 12.19 12.36
CA ASP A 81 21.53 13.48 11.97
C ASP A 81 20.25 13.71 12.80
N GLU A 82 20.35 14.55 13.83
CA GLU A 82 19.25 14.85 14.74
C GLU A 82 18.03 15.44 14.04
N ASN A 83 18.23 16.26 13.00
CA ASN A 83 17.12 16.91 12.29
C ASN A 83 16.30 15.87 11.51
N ARG A 84 16.98 14.97 10.79
CA ARG A 84 16.31 13.87 10.09
C ARG A 84 15.61 12.92 11.05
N LEU A 85 16.24 12.61 12.19
CA LEU A 85 15.64 11.76 13.20
C LEU A 85 14.37 12.39 13.77
N ASN A 86 14.41 13.67 14.17
CA ASN A 86 13.26 14.37 14.72
C ASN A 86 12.11 14.46 13.71
N ALA A 87 12.41 14.79 12.44
CA ALA A 87 11.41 14.82 11.38
C ALA A 87 10.72 13.46 11.17
N MET A 88 11.49 12.36 11.20
CA MET A 88 10.92 11.01 11.09
C MET A 88 10.04 10.65 12.29
N LEU A 89 10.46 11.01 13.51
CA LEU A 89 9.67 10.77 14.72
C LEU A 89 8.36 11.56 14.71
N GLU A 90 8.38 12.82 14.24
CA GLU A 90 7.19 13.65 14.07
C GLU A 90 6.24 13.08 13.02
N GLU A 91 6.75 12.62 11.87
CA GLU A 91 5.94 11.98 10.83
C GLU A 91 5.26 10.71 11.36
N ILE A 92 5.99 9.86 12.10
CA ILE A 92 5.42 8.66 12.74
C ILE A 92 4.31 9.04 13.72
N GLN A 93 4.52 10.06 14.55
CA GLN A 93 3.52 10.51 15.53
C GLN A 93 2.26 11.06 14.85
N LEU A 94 2.42 11.87 13.81
CA LEU A 94 1.31 12.42 13.04
C LEU A 94 0.45 11.30 12.46
N VAL A 95 1.08 10.35 11.75
CA VAL A 95 0.38 9.24 11.10
C VAL A 95 -0.28 8.31 12.12
N ASN A 96 0.37 8.02 13.25
CA ASN A 96 -0.26 7.26 14.34
C ASN A 96 -1.48 7.99 14.93
N GLY A 97 -1.42 9.31 15.09
CA GLY A 97 -2.55 10.12 15.54
C GLY A 97 -3.74 10.07 14.58
N GLU A 98 -3.48 10.17 13.28
CA GLU A 98 -4.51 10.04 12.24
C GLU A 98 -5.16 8.65 12.27
N LEU A 99 -4.35 7.59 12.36
CA LEU A 99 -4.83 6.21 12.45
C LEU A 99 -5.66 5.94 13.72
N ALA A 100 -5.27 6.53 14.85
CA ALA A 100 -5.97 6.40 16.12
C ALA A 100 -7.33 7.12 16.12
N ASN A 101 -7.40 8.28 15.47
CA ASN A 101 -8.64 9.06 15.36
C ASN A 101 -9.58 8.55 14.26
N GLN A 102 -9.11 7.62 13.42
CA GLN A 102 -9.92 7.04 12.37
C GLN A 102 -10.99 6.11 12.95
N GLY A 103 -12.23 6.31 12.50
CA GLY A 103 -13.31 5.37 12.72
C GLY A 103 -13.07 4.01 12.05
N LYS A 104 -14.12 3.19 11.94
CA LYS A 104 -14.02 1.94 11.17
C LYS A 104 -13.66 2.25 9.71
N VAL A 105 -12.55 1.69 9.24
CA VAL A 105 -12.03 1.88 7.88
C VAL A 105 -13.12 1.58 6.85
N GLY A 106 -13.37 2.51 5.93
CA GLY A 106 -14.35 2.33 4.86
C GLY A 106 -15.81 2.23 5.31
N GLN A 107 -16.16 2.65 6.53
CA GLN A 107 -17.55 2.57 7.01
C GLN A 107 -18.52 3.35 6.11
N SER A 108 -18.13 4.55 5.67
CA SER A 108 -18.91 5.36 4.74
C SER A 108 -19.19 4.66 3.40
N LEU A 109 -18.30 3.77 2.95
CA LEU A 109 -18.49 3.00 1.72
C LEU A 109 -19.47 1.85 1.96
N ARG A 110 -19.41 1.21 3.13
CA ARG A 110 -20.34 0.14 3.53
C ARG A 110 -21.77 0.66 3.74
N ASP A 111 -21.89 1.86 4.29
CA ASP A 111 -23.19 2.50 4.53
C ASP A 111 -23.83 3.01 3.23
N ASN A 112 -23.06 3.04 2.13
CA ASN A 112 -23.56 3.39 0.82
C ASN A 112 -24.09 2.12 0.10
N GLU A 113 -25.42 2.00 0.04
CA GLU A 113 -26.11 0.86 -0.60
C GLU A 113 -25.71 0.69 -2.07
N TRP A 114 -25.54 1.80 -2.80
CA TRP A 114 -25.13 1.75 -4.19
C TRP A 114 -23.73 1.16 -4.33
N LEU A 115 -22.72 1.66 -3.59
CA LEU A 115 -21.37 1.12 -3.60
C LEU A 115 -21.32 -0.37 -3.20
N THR A 116 -22.08 -0.74 -2.18
CA THR A 116 -22.20 -2.14 -1.75
C THR A 116 -22.78 -3.03 -2.86
N SER A 117 -23.78 -2.55 -3.60
CA SER A 117 -24.33 -3.26 -4.76
C SER A 117 -23.30 -3.42 -5.89
N LEU A 118 -22.46 -2.41 -6.12
CA LEU A 118 -21.41 -2.48 -7.15
C LEU A 118 -20.35 -3.52 -6.81
N ARG A 119 -19.93 -3.60 -5.53
CA ARG A 119 -18.91 -4.54 -5.05
C ARG A 119 -19.24 -5.98 -5.43
N GLY A 120 -20.48 -6.42 -5.17
CA GLY A 120 -20.91 -7.79 -5.49
C GLY A 120 -20.94 -8.08 -6.99
N ARG A 121 -21.27 -7.09 -7.83
CA ARG A 121 -21.36 -7.26 -9.28
C ARG A 121 -19.99 -7.22 -9.97
N LEU A 122 -19.09 -6.35 -9.53
CA LEU A 122 -17.72 -6.27 -10.07
C LEU A 122 -16.88 -7.51 -9.78
N ALA A 123 -17.21 -8.27 -8.74
CA ALA A 123 -16.59 -9.56 -8.45
C ALA A 123 -16.97 -10.66 -9.46
N VAL A 124 -18.04 -10.48 -10.24
CA VAL A 124 -18.50 -11.45 -11.23
C VAL A 124 -17.81 -11.19 -12.57
N PRO A 125 -17.21 -12.21 -13.23
CA PRO A 125 -16.67 -12.05 -14.57
C PRO A 125 -17.71 -11.50 -15.55
N GLY A 126 -17.40 -10.38 -16.21
CA GLY A 126 -18.33 -9.69 -17.11
C GLY A 126 -19.41 -8.84 -16.42
N GLY A 127 -19.50 -8.87 -15.08
CA GLY A 127 -20.55 -8.21 -14.31
C GLY A 127 -20.52 -6.69 -14.34
N SER A 128 -19.46 -6.08 -14.87
CA SER A 128 -19.34 -4.63 -15.12
C SER A 128 -20.08 -4.13 -16.35
N SER A 129 -20.73 -5.02 -17.11
CA SER A 129 -21.50 -4.68 -18.29
C SER A 129 -22.62 -3.67 -17.97
N PRO A 130 -22.90 -2.69 -18.85
CA PRO A 130 -24.05 -1.80 -18.70
C PRO A 130 -25.40 -2.52 -18.58
N VAL A 131 -25.50 -3.75 -19.11
CA VAL A 131 -26.70 -4.59 -19.01
C VAL A 131 -26.92 -5.07 -17.57
N ASP A 132 -25.83 -5.43 -16.88
CA ASP A 132 -25.88 -5.95 -15.50
C ASP A 132 -25.84 -4.83 -14.45
N MET A 133 -25.27 -3.68 -14.81
CA MET A 133 -25.04 -2.53 -13.92
C MET A 133 -25.44 -1.19 -14.56
N PRO A 134 -26.73 -0.96 -14.87
CA PRO A 134 -27.19 0.27 -15.50
C PRO A 134 -26.92 1.51 -14.63
N SER A 135 -26.94 1.37 -13.30
CA SER A 135 -26.62 2.47 -12.38
C SER A 135 -25.14 2.86 -12.42
N PHE A 136 -24.24 1.89 -12.61
CA PHE A 136 -22.81 2.18 -12.79
C PHE A 136 -22.54 2.83 -14.14
N PHE A 137 -23.20 2.34 -15.19
CA PHE A 137 -23.14 2.97 -16.51
C PHE A 137 -23.64 4.43 -16.46
N SER A 138 -24.74 4.68 -15.75
CA SER A 138 -25.24 6.04 -15.52
C SER A 138 -24.20 6.93 -14.82
N TRP A 139 -23.53 6.42 -13.79
CA TRP A 139 -22.43 7.13 -13.13
C TRP A 139 -21.25 7.40 -14.09
N GLN A 140 -20.92 6.45 -14.96
CA GLN A 140 -19.90 6.63 -15.99
C GLN A 140 -20.25 7.71 -17.03
N LEU A 141 -21.52 8.08 -17.19
CA LEU A 141 -21.93 9.17 -18.09
C LEU A 141 -21.79 10.57 -17.48
N LYS A 142 -21.57 10.69 -16.16
CA LYS A 142 -21.25 11.97 -15.51
C LYS A 142 -19.98 12.58 -16.09
N SER A 143 -19.76 13.88 -15.87
CA SER A 143 -18.50 14.54 -16.25
C SER A 143 -17.29 13.91 -15.54
N PHE A 144 -16.10 14.06 -16.12
CA PHE A 144 -14.86 13.59 -15.49
C PHE A 144 -14.68 14.17 -14.07
N GLU A 145 -14.91 15.47 -13.90
CA GLU A 145 -14.76 16.15 -12.60
C GLU A 145 -15.70 15.60 -11.53
N GLU A 146 -16.96 15.33 -11.88
CA GLU A 146 -17.91 14.71 -10.94
C GLU A 146 -17.46 13.31 -10.52
N ARG A 147 -17.03 12.48 -11.49
CA ARG A 147 -16.54 11.12 -11.20
C ARG A 147 -15.27 11.15 -10.35
N ARG A 148 -14.34 12.06 -10.65
CA ARG A 148 -13.09 12.24 -9.90
C ARG A 148 -13.38 12.67 -8.47
N ASN A 149 -14.32 13.60 -8.26
CA ASN A 149 -14.70 14.03 -6.92
C ASN A 149 -15.35 12.90 -6.10
N ASP A 150 -16.22 12.12 -6.74
CA ASP A 150 -16.82 10.92 -6.15
C ASP A 150 -15.72 9.93 -5.72
N LEU A 151 -14.77 9.61 -6.62
CA LEU A 151 -13.65 8.70 -6.35
C LEU A 151 -12.76 9.21 -5.20
N ARG A 152 -12.39 10.49 -5.18
CA ARG A 152 -11.59 11.08 -4.09
C ARG A 152 -12.30 10.92 -2.74
N THR A 153 -13.61 11.15 -2.71
CA THR A 153 -14.43 10.97 -1.50
C THR A 153 -14.41 9.53 -1.00
N TRP A 154 -14.43 8.54 -1.91
CA TRP A 154 -14.43 7.13 -1.53
C TRP A 154 -13.03 6.60 -1.18
N ILE A 155 -11.97 7.22 -1.69
CA ILE A 155 -10.58 6.87 -1.41
C ILE A 155 -10.10 7.47 -0.08
N GLU A 156 -10.58 8.68 0.28
CA GLU A 156 -10.13 9.42 1.46
C GLU A 156 -10.08 8.59 2.77
N PRO A 157 -11.07 7.73 3.07
CA PRO A 157 -11.04 6.91 4.28
C PRO A 157 -9.87 5.92 4.37
N PHE A 158 -9.07 5.73 3.31
CA PHE A 158 -7.92 4.83 3.29
C PHE A 158 -6.58 5.57 3.38
N MET A 159 -6.58 6.91 3.35
CA MET A 159 -5.36 7.69 3.20
C MET A 159 -4.42 7.64 4.41
N SER A 160 -4.95 7.61 5.63
CA SER A 160 -4.16 7.40 6.85
C SER A 160 -3.46 6.03 6.85
N LEU A 161 -4.15 4.99 6.37
CA LEU A 161 -3.59 3.64 6.24
C LEU A 161 -2.49 3.58 5.20
N TYR A 162 -2.71 4.21 4.05
CA TYR A 162 -1.69 4.35 3.01
C TYR A 162 -0.44 5.05 3.58
N ARG A 163 -0.60 6.19 4.27
CA ARG A 163 0.52 6.92 4.87
C ARG A 163 1.30 6.04 5.87
N GLY A 164 0.60 5.32 6.74
CA GLY A 164 1.24 4.41 7.71
C GLY A 164 1.99 3.26 7.05
N LEU A 165 1.38 2.63 6.06
CA LEU A 165 1.99 1.54 5.30
C LEU A 165 3.22 2.01 4.51
N ALA A 166 3.10 3.13 3.79
CA ALA A 166 4.18 3.71 3.01
C ALA A 166 5.38 4.07 3.91
N LEU A 167 5.11 4.63 5.09
CA LEU A 167 6.14 4.96 6.08
C LEU A 167 6.88 3.71 6.57
N ILE A 168 6.16 2.63 6.91
CA ILE A 168 6.76 1.35 7.31
C ILE A 168 7.65 0.78 6.21
N LEU A 169 7.15 0.72 4.97
CA LEU A 169 7.90 0.15 3.85
C LEU A 169 9.11 1.00 3.47
N ARG A 170 9.01 2.33 3.55
CA ARG A 170 10.14 3.25 3.35
C ARG A 170 11.25 2.96 4.36
N MET A 171 10.93 2.96 5.66
CA MET A 171 11.91 2.65 6.71
C MET A 171 12.52 1.25 6.55
N LEU A 172 11.71 0.27 6.17
CA LEU A 172 12.19 -1.08 5.91
C LEU A 172 13.19 -1.11 4.75
N ARG A 173 12.88 -0.45 3.64
CA ARG A 173 13.75 -0.35 2.46
C ARG A 173 15.05 0.40 2.73
N ASP A 174 15.01 1.38 3.63
CA ASP A 174 16.17 2.20 4.03
C ASP A 174 17.06 1.52 5.09
N SER A 175 16.55 0.48 5.76
CA SER A 175 17.28 -0.23 6.83
C SER A 175 18.33 -1.23 6.34
N GLY A 176 18.43 -1.48 5.03
CA GLY A 176 19.31 -2.49 4.44
C GLY A 176 20.61 -1.92 3.88
N ASP A 177 21.70 -2.68 4.02
CA ASP A 177 22.96 -2.40 3.32
C ASP A 177 22.94 -2.98 1.91
N VAL A 178 23.34 -2.17 0.92
CA VAL A 178 23.52 -2.65 -0.46
C VAL A 178 24.90 -3.30 -0.59
N ARG A 179 24.95 -4.48 -1.21
CA ARG A 179 26.19 -5.22 -1.46
C ARG A 179 26.22 -5.76 -2.89
N ASP A 180 27.36 -5.62 -3.54
CA ASP A 180 27.60 -6.23 -4.84
C ASP A 180 27.84 -7.72 -4.69
N MET A 181 26.95 -8.52 -5.30
CA MET A 181 27.02 -9.97 -5.26
C MET A 181 27.08 -10.54 -6.68
N MET A 182 27.70 -11.71 -6.82
CA MET A 182 27.82 -12.41 -8.10
C MET A 182 27.15 -13.79 -8.02
N ALA A 183 26.11 -13.99 -8.83
CA ALA A 183 25.51 -15.30 -9.04
C ALA A 183 26.33 -16.09 -10.07
N ARG A 184 27.18 -17.02 -9.61
CA ARG A 184 27.98 -17.88 -10.49
C ARG A 184 27.08 -18.96 -11.08
N ASP A 185 27.18 -19.17 -12.39
CA ASP A 185 26.33 -20.13 -13.12
C ASP A 185 24.82 -19.94 -12.87
N GLY A 186 24.40 -18.68 -12.66
CA GLY A 186 23.01 -18.32 -12.41
C GLY A 186 22.50 -18.62 -10.99
N ALA A 187 23.39 -19.02 -10.06
CA ALA A 187 23.01 -19.33 -8.69
C ALA A 187 23.80 -18.50 -7.67
N TYR A 188 23.10 -18.09 -6.62
CA TYR A 188 23.66 -17.45 -5.43
C TYR A 188 22.94 -17.97 -4.18
N GLN A 189 23.70 -18.31 -3.14
CA GLN A 189 23.16 -18.78 -1.88
C GLN A 189 23.98 -18.22 -0.72
N GLU A 190 23.30 -17.67 0.28
CA GLU A 190 23.89 -17.19 1.53
C GLU A 190 23.14 -17.79 2.72
N MET A 191 23.88 -18.27 3.72
CA MET A 191 23.30 -18.69 4.98
C MET A 191 23.00 -17.46 5.84
N LEU A 192 21.72 -17.22 6.13
CA LEU A 192 21.25 -16.12 6.96
C LEU A 192 21.42 -16.46 8.45
N SER A 193 22.66 -16.48 8.95
CA SER A 193 22.94 -16.82 10.35
C SER A 193 22.72 -15.64 11.30
N GLY A 194 21.90 -15.86 12.34
CA GLY A 194 21.76 -14.96 13.50
C GLY A 194 20.95 -13.67 13.31
N LYS A 195 20.42 -13.40 12.10
CA LYS A 195 19.59 -12.22 11.82
C LYS A 195 18.26 -12.60 11.19
N THR A 196 17.19 -11.93 11.61
CA THR A 196 15.88 -12.04 10.98
C THR A 196 15.78 -11.03 9.83
N TYR A 197 15.68 -11.53 8.60
CA TYR A 197 15.47 -10.70 7.42
C TYR A 197 13.97 -10.53 7.15
N GLN A 198 13.59 -9.34 6.70
CA GLN A 198 12.20 -8.97 6.44
C GLN A 198 11.93 -8.85 4.93
N LEU A 199 12.88 -8.27 4.20
CA LEU A 199 12.80 -7.97 2.78
C LEU A 199 14.15 -8.23 2.12
N LEU A 200 14.15 -8.95 1.00
CA LEU A 200 15.29 -9.05 0.09
C LEU A 200 15.03 -8.13 -1.11
N ARG A 201 16.04 -7.33 -1.48
CA ARG A 201 16.00 -6.43 -2.64
C ARG A 201 17.17 -6.75 -3.54
N VAL A 202 16.91 -7.04 -4.82
CA VAL A 202 17.93 -7.42 -5.80
C VAL A 202 17.83 -6.49 -6.99
N TRP A 203 18.95 -5.83 -7.33
CA TRP A 203 19.07 -5.02 -8.54
C TRP A 203 19.82 -5.82 -9.60
N ILE A 204 19.20 -5.98 -10.76
CA ILE A 204 19.76 -6.74 -11.88
C ILE A 204 19.84 -5.82 -13.10
N ASP A 205 20.91 -5.94 -13.88
CA ASP A 205 21.01 -5.28 -15.18
C ASP A 205 19.93 -5.82 -16.15
N ASP A 206 19.10 -4.94 -16.71
CA ASP A 206 17.99 -5.27 -17.61
C ASP A 206 18.45 -5.95 -18.90
N SER A 207 19.69 -5.70 -19.33
CA SER A 207 20.29 -6.36 -20.48
C SER A 207 20.44 -7.88 -20.30
N ARG A 208 20.44 -8.36 -19.04
CA ARG A 208 20.60 -9.79 -18.71
C ARG A 208 19.34 -10.61 -18.96
N ARG A 209 18.16 -9.99 -19.01
CA ARG A 209 16.87 -10.67 -19.24
C ARG A 209 16.61 -11.87 -18.31
N VAL A 210 17.00 -11.74 -17.04
CA VAL A 210 16.74 -12.73 -15.97
C VAL A 210 15.82 -12.13 -14.90
N PHE A 211 15.12 -12.98 -14.15
CA PHE A 211 14.17 -12.60 -13.09
C PHE A 211 14.41 -13.41 -11.81
#